data_AF-A0A1S2FEE6-F1
#
_entry.id   AF-A0A1S2FEE6-F1
#
_cell.length_a   1.000
_cell.length_b   1.000
_cell.length_c   1.000
_cell.angle_alpha   90.00
_cell.angle_beta   90.00
_cell.angle_gamma   90.00
#
_symmetry.space_group_name_H-M   'P 1'
#
loop_
_entity.id
_entity.type
_entity.pdbx_description
1 polymer ?
#
loop_
_entity_poly.entity_id
_entity_poly.type
_entity_poly.pdbx_seq_one_letter_code
_entity_poly.pdbx_strand_id
1 'polypeptide(L)'
;MSRVIKDDEEFDRAIQGMVTLTEELENIDPLADEEEIKRKKWMLTRTAQLVQVYSRGKYAAEFPELRKKYDDLGWPYQDFAIQQD
;
A
#
# COMPACT_ATOMS: atom_id res chain seq x y z
N MET A 1 -1.47 16.43 -1.54
CA MET A 1 -0.67 15.40 -2.25
C MET A 1 -0.90 14.07 -1.55
N SER A 2 -1.31 13.03 -2.28
CA SER A 2 -1.39 11.68 -1.71
C SER A 2 0.02 11.22 -1.34
N ARG A 3 0.27 10.92 -0.07
CA ARG A 3 1.54 10.33 0.39
C ARG A 3 1.77 8.99 -0.33
N VAL A 4 2.96 8.79 -0.88
CA VAL A 4 3.45 7.51 -1.44
C VAL A 4 4.52 6.94 -0.51
N ILE A 5 4.79 5.63 -0.60
CA ILE A 5 5.88 4.98 0.13
C ILE A 5 7.20 5.34 -0.57
N LYS A 6 8.20 5.79 0.19
CA LYS A 6 9.43 6.34 -0.37
C LYS A 6 10.55 5.33 -0.48
N ASP A 7 10.62 4.41 0.47
CA ASP A 7 11.74 3.49 0.66
C ASP A 7 11.25 2.18 1.30
N ASP A 8 12.16 1.21 1.35
CA ASP A 8 11.88 -0.11 1.89
C ASP A 8 11.58 -0.06 3.41
N GLU A 9 12.09 0.93 4.15
CA GLU A 9 11.80 1.08 5.58
C GLU A 9 10.36 1.58 5.82
N GLU A 10 9.89 2.55 5.04
CA GLU A 10 8.48 2.98 5.05
C GLU A 10 7.56 1.87 4.53
N PHE A 11 8.02 1.04 3.59
CA PHE A 11 7.30 -0.15 3.14
C PHE A 11 7.10 -1.16 4.28
N ASP A 12 8.17 -1.53 4.98
CA ASP A 12 8.10 -2.49 6.10
C ASP A 12 7.21 -1.99 7.23
N ARG A 13 7.31 -0.69 7.57
CA ARG A 13 6.39 -0.06 8.54
C ARG A 13 4.94 -0.10 8.07
N ALA A 14 4.68 0.11 6.79
CA ALA A 14 3.34 0.04 6.23
C ALA A 14 2.77 -1.38 6.32
N ILE A 15 3.58 -2.42 6.02
CA ILE A 15 3.20 -3.82 6.21
C ILE A 15 2.84 -4.09 7.67
N GLN A 16 3.73 -3.73 8.61
CA GLN A 16 3.50 -3.95 10.03
C GLN A 16 2.24 -3.22 10.52
N GLY A 17 2.03 -1.98 10.08
CA GLY A 17 0.84 -1.19 10.41
C GLY A 17 -0.46 -1.83 9.90
N MET A 18 -0.44 -2.48 8.72
CA MET A 18 -1.61 -3.22 8.23
C MET A 18 -1.91 -4.45 9.08
N VAL A 19 -0.88 -5.17 9.54
CA VAL A 19 -1.06 -6.34 10.43
C VAL A 19 -1.73 -5.89 11.72
N THR A 20 -1.19 -4.87 12.39
CA THR A 20 -1.78 -4.31 13.61
C THR A 20 -3.21 -3.83 13.41
N LEU A 21 -3.50 -3.09 12.32
CA LEU A 21 -4.86 -2.64 12.02
C LEU A 21 -5.83 -3.81 11.77
N THR A 22 -5.35 -4.90 11.18
CA THR A 22 -6.17 -6.10 10.93
C THR A 22 -6.49 -6.79 12.26
N GLU A 23 -5.50 -6.98 13.13
CA GLU A 23 -5.70 -7.55 14.46
C GLU A 23 -6.66 -6.73 15.32
N GLU A 24 -6.56 -5.39 15.27
CA GLU A 24 -7.49 -4.49 15.97
C GLU A 24 -8.92 -4.62 15.44
N LEU A 25 -9.09 -4.80 14.13
CA LEU A 25 -10.40 -4.96 13.50
C LEU A 25 -11.02 -6.34 13.77
N GLU A 26 -10.20 -7.39 13.87
CA GLU A 26 -10.66 -8.74 14.22
C GLU A 26 -11.10 -8.86 15.67
N ASN A 27 -10.42 -8.14 16.58
CA ASN A 27 -10.70 -8.17 18.02
C ASN A 27 -11.61 -7.03 18.49
N ILE A 28 -12.32 -6.37 17.58
CA ILE A 28 -13.09 -5.17 17.91
C ILE A 28 -14.33 -5.51 18.76
N ASP A 29 -14.63 -4.65 19.74
CA ASP A 29 -15.84 -4.77 20.54
C ASP A 29 -17.08 -4.70 19.62
N PRO A 30 -18.06 -5.62 19.73
CA PRO A 30 -19.31 -5.55 18.96
C PRO A 30 -20.10 -4.25 19.15
N LEU A 31 -19.85 -3.50 20.23
CA LEU A 31 -20.45 -2.19 20.53
C LEU A 31 -19.50 -1.02 20.23
N ALA A 32 -18.37 -1.26 19.58
CA ALA A 32 -17.44 -0.22 19.21
C ALA A 32 -18.07 0.84 18.28
N ASP A 33 -17.55 2.06 18.37
CA ASP A 33 -17.99 3.18 17.54
C ASP A 33 -17.79 2.90 16.05
N GLU A 34 -18.89 2.87 15.29
CA GLU A 34 -18.88 2.62 13.84
C GLU A 34 -17.98 3.57 13.07
N GLU A 35 -17.84 4.83 13.49
CA GLU A 35 -16.96 5.78 12.80
C GLU A 35 -15.49 5.38 12.94
N GLU A 36 -15.09 4.90 14.12
CA GLU A 36 -13.75 4.38 14.34
C GLU A 36 -13.48 3.13 13.49
N ILE A 37 -14.46 2.20 13.42
CA ILE A 37 -14.35 1.00 12.57
C ILE A 37 -14.17 1.39 11.10
N LYS A 38 -15.01 2.32 10.61
CA LYS A 38 -14.95 2.82 9.23
C LYS A 38 -13.60 3.47 8.96
N ARG A 39 -13.08 4.27 9.90
CA ARG A 39 -11.76 4.90 9.79
C ARG A 39 -10.64 3.86 9.70
N LYS A 40 -10.63 2.84 10.57
CA LYS A 40 -9.61 1.77 10.56
C LYS A 40 -9.64 0.97 9.26
N LYS A 41 -10.82 0.60 8.78
CA LYS A 41 -10.99 -0.08 7.48
C LYS A 41 -10.51 0.78 6.31
N TRP A 42 -10.80 2.08 6.35
CA TRP A 42 -10.32 3.02 5.34
C TRP A 42 -8.79 3.12 5.35
N MET A 43 -8.17 3.23 6.54
CA MET A 43 -6.72 3.26 6.70
C MET A 43 -6.07 1.99 6.16
N LEU A 44 -6.60 0.81 6.55
CA LEU A 44 -6.11 -0.49 6.06
C LEU A 44 -6.18 -0.56 4.53
N THR A 45 -7.33 -0.23 3.96
CA THR A 45 -7.54 -0.21 2.50
C THR A 45 -6.55 0.72 1.82
N ARG A 46 -6.35 1.92 2.39
CA ARG A 46 -5.47 2.92 1.80
C ARG A 46 -4.01 2.48 1.86
N THR A 47 -3.56 1.93 2.98
CA THR A 47 -2.20 1.43 3.15
C THR A 47 -1.93 0.25 2.20
N ALA A 48 -2.89 -0.67 2.04
CA ALA A 48 -2.78 -1.78 1.09
C ALA A 48 -2.58 -1.31 -0.35
N GLN A 49 -3.30 -0.27 -0.78
CA GLN A 49 -3.11 0.33 -2.11
C GLN A 49 -1.69 0.89 -2.29
N LEU A 50 -1.16 1.60 -1.29
CA LEU A 50 0.18 2.19 -1.35
C LEU A 50 1.26 1.10 -1.42
N VAL A 51 1.13 0.06 -0.60
CA VAL A 51 2.01 -1.12 -0.59
C VAL A 51 2.00 -1.81 -1.95
N GLN A 52 0.84 -2.02 -2.56
CA GLN A 52 0.74 -2.64 -3.89
C GLN A 52 1.40 -1.80 -4.97
N VAL A 53 1.20 -0.47 -4.96
CA VAL A 53 1.83 0.45 -5.92
C VAL A 53 3.35 0.42 -5.79
N TYR A 54 3.87 0.45 -4.56
CA TYR A 54 5.30 0.38 -4.28
C TYR A 54 5.89 -0.96 -4.73
N SER A 55 5.27 -2.07 -4.33
CA SER A 55 5.70 -3.43 -4.68
C SER A 55 5.72 -3.64 -6.20
N ARG A 56 4.66 -3.25 -6.90
CA ARG A 56 4.66 -3.27 -8.38
C ARG A 56 5.76 -2.40 -8.97
N GLY A 57 6.06 -1.26 -8.37
CA GLY A 57 7.16 -0.39 -8.78
C GLY A 57 8.52 -1.09 -8.67
N LYS A 58 8.80 -1.77 -7.55
CA LYS A 58 10.03 -2.55 -7.35
C LYS A 58 10.15 -3.65 -8.41
N TYR A 59 9.07 -4.39 -8.66
CA TYR A 59 9.05 -5.42 -9.70
C TYR A 59 9.22 -4.84 -11.12
N ALA A 60 8.64 -3.67 -11.42
CA ALA A 60 8.81 -3.01 -12.71
C ALA A 60 10.20 -2.36 -12.91
N ALA A 61 10.93 -2.14 -11.81
CA ALA A 61 12.33 -1.72 -11.86
C ALA A 61 13.26 -2.93 -12.12
N GLU A 62 12.98 -4.06 -11.50
CA GLU A 62 13.72 -5.32 -11.70
C GLU A 62 13.41 -5.97 -13.06
N PHE A 63 12.14 -5.94 -13.48
CA PHE A 63 11.60 -6.54 -14.70
C PHE A 63 10.82 -5.50 -15.52
N PRO A 64 11.49 -4.69 -16.36
CA PRO A 64 10.86 -3.58 -17.09
C PRO A 64 9.69 -3.97 -18.00
N GLU A 65 9.64 -5.22 -18.47
CA GLU A 65 8.55 -5.76 -19.28
C GLU A 65 7.21 -5.82 -18.53
N LEU A 66 7.24 -5.78 -17.18
CA LEU A 66 6.02 -5.76 -16.36
C LEU A 66 5.28 -4.42 -16.47
N ARG A 67 5.95 -3.32 -16.82
CA ARG A 67 5.35 -1.99 -16.98
C ARG A 67 4.17 -2.02 -17.94
N LYS A 68 4.40 -2.56 -19.15
CA LYS A 68 3.35 -2.70 -20.16
C LYS A 68 2.17 -3.54 -19.65
N LYS A 69 2.44 -4.65 -18.96
CA LYS A 69 1.37 -5.50 -18.40
C LYS A 69 0.56 -4.75 -17.35
N TYR A 70 1.21 -3.95 -16.50
CA TYR A 70 0.53 -3.13 -15.51
C TYR A 70 -0.30 -2.03 -16.16
N ASP A 71 0.22 -1.37 -17.19
CA ASP A 71 -0.52 -0.36 -17.97
C ASP A 71 -1.76 -0.96 -18.64
N ASP A 72 -1.60 -2.11 -19.31
CA ASP A 72 -2.70 -2.84 -19.98
C ASP A 72 -3.81 -3.25 -18.99
N LEU A 73 -3.45 -3.55 -17.73
CA LEU A 73 -4.39 -3.91 -16.66
C LEU A 73 -4.91 -2.71 -15.86
N GLY A 74 -4.41 -1.49 -16.12
CA GLY A 74 -4.72 -0.30 -15.33
C GLY A 74 -4.23 -0.39 -13.88
N TRP A 75 -3.15 -1.12 -13.63
CA TRP A 75 -2.57 -1.32 -12.30
C TRP A 75 -1.49 -0.28 -12.02
N PRO A 76 -1.72 0.69 -11.13
CA PRO A 76 -0.75 1.74 -10.87
C PRO A 76 0.51 1.17 -10.20
N TYR A 77 1.67 1.63 -10.63
CA TYR A 77 2.96 1.31 -10.03
C TYR A 77 3.81 2.57 -9.89
N GLN A 78 4.78 2.54 -8.98
CA GLN A 78 5.74 3.64 -8.82
C GLN A 78 6.91 3.46 -9.79
N ASP A 79 7.20 4.46 -10.63
CA ASP A 79 8.35 4.40 -11.53
C ASP A 79 9.63 4.83 -10.80
N PHE A 80 10.53 3.87 -10.56
CA PHE A 80 11.82 4.12 -9.91
C PHE A 80 12.96 4.37 -10.92
N ALA A 81 12.73 4.18 -12.24
CA ALA A 81 13.79 4.36 -13.23
C ALA A 81 14.18 5.82 -13.48
N ILE A 82 13.45 6.77 -12.89
CA ILE A 82 13.69 8.23 -13.05
C ILE A 82 14.49 8.79 -11.86
N GLN A 83 14.79 8.01 -10.82
CA GLN A 83 15.55 8.45 -9.64
C GLN A 83 17.03 8.05 -9.75
N GLN A 84 17.74 8.61 -10.73
CA GLN A 84 19.20 8.68 -10.73
C GLN A 84 19.59 10.12 -11.09
N ASP A 85 19.73 10.95 -10.07
CA ASP A 85 20.59 12.15 -10.08
C ASP A 85 21.76 11.88 -9.15
#